data_AF-A0A3D1XP98-F1
#
_entry.id   AF-A0A3D1XP98-F1
#
_cell.length_a   1.000
_cell.length_b   1.000
_cell.length_c   1.000
_cell.angle_alpha   90.00
_cell.angle_beta   90.00
_cell.angle_gamma   90.00
#
_symmetry.space_group_name_H-M   'P 1'
#
loop_
_entity.id
_entity.type
_entity.pdbx_description
1 polymer ?
#
loop_
_entity_poly.entity_id
_entity_poly.type
_entity_poly.pdbx_seq_one_letter_code
_entity_poly.pdbx_strand_id
1 'polypeptide(L)'
;LGENQPRYSRIFLVAATNKDLQAEIMAGRFREDLYHRLSALSFQIPRLNDRLEDIEDLATHFLGILFNSYKQEGSDNPPQLDASAIDYLKQHHYRGNVRELKNILLRAMLFRKSSMITKEEIKTACNTEPSYKEESNPHVFIETLLDQFDRGEADFWSDIHQPFKNSLMTRDTAKSLILAAKERYQTNLPGLAVKLRACKDRSHIDTDERKKFLSFKNFLYKTVKISAN
;
A
#
# COMPACT_ATOMS: atom_id res chain seq x y z
N LEU A 1 -22.14 16.97 13.75
CA LEU A 1 -22.58 15.61 14.10
C LEU A 1 -21.98 15.24 15.45
N GLY A 2 -22.82 15.08 16.47
CA GLY A 2 -22.48 14.62 17.81
C GLY A 2 -23.78 14.27 18.53
N GLU A 3 -23.86 13.08 19.12
CA GLU A 3 -25.00 12.60 19.92
C GLU A 3 -24.66 12.87 21.40
N ASN A 4 -25.59 13.43 22.19
CA ASN A 4 -25.37 13.74 23.61
C ASN A 4 -25.67 12.55 24.54
N GLN A 5 -26.03 11.39 23.99
CA GLN A 5 -26.29 10.20 24.80
C GLN A 5 -25.01 9.35 24.94
N PRO A 6 -24.52 9.12 26.17
CA PRO A 6 -23.39 8.23 26.38
C PRO A 6 -23.77 6.79 26.05
N ARG A 7 -22.87 6.07 25.37
CA ARG A 7 -23.00 4.63 25.08
C ARG A 7 -21.82 3.88 25.65
N TYR A 8 -22.10 2.77 26.33
CA TYR A 8 -21.07 1.89 26.85
C TYR A 8 -20.44 1.05 25.73
N SER A 9 -19.13 0.85 25.81
CA SER A 9 -18.38 0.00 24.86
C SER A 9 -17.35 -0.84 25.62
N ARG A 10 -17.29 -2.12 25.29
CA ARG A 10 -16.26 -3.05 25.78
C ARG A 10 -15.25 -3.24 24.67
N ILE A 11 -14.04 -2.71 24.84
CA ILE A 11 -13.00 -2.70 23.81
C ILE A 11 -11.67 -3.19 24.34
N PHE A 12 -10.86 -3.76 23.45
CA PHE A 12 -9.43 -3.93 23.63
C PHE A 12 -8.73 -2.94 22.71
N LEU A 13 -8.00 -1.98 23.28
CA LEU A 13 -7.38 -0.89 22.52
C LEU A 13 -5.92 -1.22 22.23
N VAL A 14 -5.57 -1.27 20.95
CA VAL A 14 -4.18 -1.37 20.48
C VAL A 14 -3.84 -0.10 19.72
N ALA A 15 -2.76 0.56 20.12
CA ALA A 15 -2.25 1.76 19.48
C ALA A 15 -0.81 1.51 18.99
N ALA A 16 -0.44 2.11 17.86
CA ALA A 16 0.89 2.04 17.30
C ALA A 16 1.29 3.42 16.75
N THR A 17 2.56 3.77 16.88
CA THR A 17 3.11 5.04 16.41
C THR A 17 4.57 4.86 16.02
N ASN A 18 5.00 5.59 14.99
CA ASN A 18 6.41 5.72 14.61
C ASN A 18 7.07 6.96 15.24
N LYS A 19 6.30 7.81 15.92
CA LYS A 19 6.79 9.00 16.63
C LYS A 19 7.18 8.64 18.05
N ASP A 20 8.21 9.31 18.54
CA ASP A 20 8.56 9.32 19.96
C ASP A 20 7.49 10.11 20.75
N LEU A 21 6.64 9.38 21.48
CA LEU A 21 5.55 10.00 22.24
C LEU A 21 6.07 10.88 23.39
N GLN A 22 7.24 10.58 23.97
CA GLN A 22 7.79 11.41 25.05
C GLN A 22 8.19 12.78 24.50
N ALA A 23 8.86 12.80 23.33
CA ALA A 23 9.18 14.04 22.64
C ALA A 23 7.92 14.82 22.21
N GLU A 24 6.87 14.14 21.76
CA GLU A 24 5.60 14.80 21.39
C GLU A 24 4.85 15.38 22.61
N ILE A 25 4.95 14.74 23.79
CA ILE A 25 4.41 15.28 25.05
C ILE A 25 5.15 16.55 25.46
N MET A 26 6.48 16.52 25.46
CA MET A 26 7.31 17.70 25.78
C MET A 26 7.02 18.88 24.85
N ALA A 27 6.71 18.58 23.58
CA ALA A 27 6.36 19.59 22.60
C ALA A 27 4.87 20.03 22.64
N GLY A 28 4.08 19.56 23.61
CA GLY A 28 2.66 19.90 23.77
C GLY A 28 1.74 19.37 22.67
N ARG A 29 2.23 18.46 21.81
CA ARG A 29 1.47 17.87 20.70
C ARG A 29 0.75 16.58 21.10
N PHE A 30 1.12 15.99 22.23
CA PHE A 30 0.49 14.78 22.75
C PHE A 30 0.13 14.92 24.23
N ARG A 31 -1.01 14.34 24.59
CA ARG A 31 -1.56 14.38 25.94
C ARG A 31 -0.88 13.36 26.84
N GLU A 32 -0.25 13.85 27.90
CA GLU A 32 0.44 13.04 28.90
C GLU A 32 -0.51 12.04 29.60
N ASP A 33 -1.71 12.50 29.98
CA ASP A 33 -2.70 11.65 30.64
C ASP A 33 -3.21 10.49 29.76
N LEU A 34 -3.27 10.71 28.44
CA LEU A 34 -3.58 9.66 27.47
C LEU A 34 -2.41 8.69 27.30
N TYR A 35 -1.17 9.19 27.26
CA TYR A 35 0.03 8.36 27.15
C TYR A 35 0.08 7.33 28.28
N HIS A 36 -0.06 7.75 29.54
CA HIS A 36 -0.02 6.84 30.68
C HIS A 36 -1.13 5.77 30.67
N ARG A 37 -2.29 6.06 30.06
CA ARG A 37 -3.37 5.06 29.90
C ARG A 37 -3.05 4.04 28.81
N LEU A 38 -2.40 4.47 27.73
CA LEU A 38 -2.03 3.61 26.60
C LEU A 38 -0.76 2.79 26.89
N SER A 39 0.18 3.34 27.66
CA SER A 39 1.52 2.78 27.86
C SER A 39 1.61 1.72 28.96
N ALA A 40 0.47 1.21 29.47
CA ALA A 40 0.46 0.17 30.50
C ALA A 40 1.22 -1.09 30.07
N LEU A 41 1.15 -1.43 28.77
CA LEU A 41 1.96 -2.44 28.13
C LEU A 41 2.46 -1.90 26.79
N SER A 42 3.78 -1.77 26.64
CA SER A 42 4.39 -1.24 25.43
C SER A 42 5.36 -2.26 24.84
N PHE A 43 5.26 -2.46 23.53
CA PHE A 43 6.17 -3.30 22.76
C PHE A 43 6.93 -2.43 21.77
N GLN A 44 8.25 -2.45 21.86
CA GLN A 44 9.12 -1.88 20.84
C GLN A 44 9.37 -2.93 19.77
N ILE A 45 8.93 -2.66 18.55
CA ILE A 45 9.14 -3.56 17.42
C ILE A 45 10.54 -3.26 16.85
N PRO A 46 11.50 -4.21 16.91
CA PRO A 46 12.85 -3.97 16.41
C PRO A 46 12.84 -3.77 14.90
N ARG A 47 13.84 -3.07 14.35
CA ARG A 47 13.95 -2.93 12.89
C ARG A 47 14.29 -4.28 12.28
N LEU A 48 14.05 -4.45 10.99
CA LEU A 48 14.43 -5.69 10.30
C LEU A 48 15.95 -5.90 10.34
N ASN A 49 16.72 -4.82 10.31
CA ASN A 49 18.20 -4.87 10.42
C ASN A 49 18.69 -5.43 11.77
N ASP A 50 17.87 -5.38 12.81
CA ASP A 50 18.23 -5.87 14.15
C ASP A 50 17.88 -7.36 14.35
N ARG A 51 17.28 -8.00 13.34
CA ARG A 51 16.79 -9.39 13.35
C ARG A 51 16.94 -10.04 11.97
N LEU A 52 18.18 -10.08 11.50
CA LEU A 52 18.51 -10.59 10.16
C LEU A 52 18.22 -12.10 10.02
N GLU A 53 18.19 -12.82 11.14
CA GLU A 53 17.83 -14.25 11.21
C GLU A 53 16.39 -14.52 10.76
N ASP A 54 15.45 -13.58 10.96
CA ASP A 54 14.06 -13.69 10.50
C ASP A 54 13.91 -13.57 8.96
N ILE A 55 14.93 -13.07 8.25
CA ILE A 55 14.80 -12.69 6.82
C ILE A 55 14.43 -13.90 5.96
N GLU A 56 14.99 -15.07 6.24
CA GLU A 56 14.79 -16.27 5.44
C GLU A 56 13.34 -16.78 5.54
N ASP A 57 12.82 -16.86 6.76
CA ASP A 57 11.44 -17.26 7.03
C ASP A 57 10.45 -16.24 6.47
N LEU A 58 10.72 -14.95 6.67
CA LEU A 58 9.91 -13.86 6.12
C LEU A 58 9.92 -13.89 4.59
N ALA A 59 11.06 -14.16 3.97
CA ALA A 59 11.18 -14.20 2.52
C ALA A 59 10.39 -15.36 1.93
N THR A 60 10.52 -16.55 2.53
CA THR A 60 9.73 -17.73 2.17
C THR A 60 8.24 -17.45 2.30
N HIS A 61 7.81 -16.89 3.43
CA HIS A 61 6.42 -16.54 3.68
C HIS A 61 5.87 -15.53 2.67
N PHE A 62 6.60 -14.44 2.41
CA PHE A 62 6.19 -13.42 1.46
C PHE A 62 6.15 -13.95 0.03
N LEU A 63 7.12 -14.78 -0.39
CA LEU A 63 7.09 -15.42 -1.70
C LEU A 63 5.85 -16.31 -1.86
N GLY A 64 5.44 -17.04 -0.82
CA GLY A 64 4.18 -17.79 -0.82
C GLY A 64 2.95 -16.90 -1.00
N ILE A 65 2.85 -15.79 -0.27
CA ILE A 65 1.74 -14.83 -0.41
C ILE A 65 1.71 -14.19 -1.81
N LEU A 66 2.88 -13.73 -2.27
CA LEU A 66 3.04 -13.05 -3.54
C LEU A 66 2.72 -14.01 -4.69
N PHE A 67 3.23 -15.24 -4.63
CA PHE A 67 2.93 -16.26 -5.62
C PHE A 67 1.42 -16.53 -5.71
N ASN A 68 0.74 -16.72 -4.57
CA ASN A 68 -0.72 -16.91 -4.58
C ASN A 68 -1.49 -15.74 -5.17
N SER A 69 -0.93 -14.53 -5.08
CA SER A 69 -1.55 -13.29 -5.60
C SER A 69 -1.29 -13.08 -7.10
N TYR A 70 -0.18 -13.59 -7.64
CA TYR A 70 0.31 -13.28 -9.00
C TYR A 70 0.58 -14.52 -9.87
N LYS A 71 0.27 -15.73 -9.40
CA LYS A 71 0.50 -16.96 -10.17
C LYS A 71 -0.21 -16.89 -11.51
N GLN A 72 0.48 -17.34 -12.56
CA GLN A 72 -0.13 -17.60 -13.86
C GLN A 72 -0.70 -19.03 -13.88
N GLU A 73 -1.65 -19.28 -14.77
CA GLU A 73 -2.18 -20.63 -14.99
C GLU A 73 -1.03 -21.59 -15.36
N GLY A 74 -0.94 -22.72 -14.64
CA GLY A 74 0.10 -23.74 -14.85
C GLY A 74 1.33 -23.66 -13.95
N SER A 75 1.37 -22.75 -12.96
CA SER A 75 2.42 -22.74 -11.93
C SER A 75 1.89 -23.31 -10.61
N ASP A 76 2.44 -24.44 -10.19
CA ASP A 76 1.96 -25.18 -9.00
C ASP A 76 2.65 -24.75 -7.70
N ASN A 77 3.88 -24.23 -7.77
CA ASN A 77 4.71 -23.95 -6.59
C ASN A 77 5.32 -22.53 -6.61
N PRO A 78 5.40 -21.86 -5.43
CA PRO A 78 6.11 -20.60 -5.31
C PRO A 78 7.59 -20.77 -5.65
N PRO A 79 8.23 -19.74 -6.23
CA PRO A 79 9.66 -19.79 -6.45
C PRO A 79 10.39 -19.83 -5.11
N GLN A 80 11.52 -20.51 -5.11
CA GLN A 80 12.41 -20.63 -3.95
C GLN A 80 13.60 -19.67 -4.13
N LEU A 81 14.28 -19.34 -3.03
CA LEU A 81 15.53 -18.60 -3.05
C LEU A 81 16.70 -19.57 -2.96
N ASP A 82 17.75 -19.35 -3.75
CA ASP A 82 19.00 -20.06 -3.52
C ASP A 82 19.71 -19.52 -2.25
N ALA A 83 20.66 -20.30 -1.72
CA ALA A 83 21.40 -19.91 -0.52
C ALA A 83 22.12 -18.56 -0.68
N SER A 84 22.66 -18.28 -1.88
CA SER A 84 23.39 -17.06 -2.16
C SER A 84 22.50 -15.80 -2.19
N ALA A 85 21.23 -15.96 -2.57
CA ALA A 85 20.21 -14.93 -2.56
C ALA A 85 19.79 -14.61 -1.12
N ILE A 86 19.62 -15.63 -0.28
CA ILE A 86 19.33 -15.47 1.15
C ILE A 86 20.47 -14.75 1.85
N ASP A 87 21.72 -15.17 1.63
CA ASP A 87 22.91 -14.53 2.21
C ASP A 87 23.01 -13.06 1.79
N TYR A 88 22.69 -12.76 0.53
CA TYR A 88 22.68 -11.38 0.05
C TYR A 88 21.57 -10.54 0.70
N LEU A 89 20.36 -11.09 0.86
CA LEU A 89 19.28 -10.42 1.58
C LEU A 89 19.68 -10.14 3.04
N LYS A 90 20.33 -11.09 3.72
CA LYS A 90 20.82 -10.91 5.10
C LYS A 90 21.87 -9.80 5.25
N GLN A 91 22.59 -9.46 4.17
CA GLN A 91 23.58 -8.39 4.14
C GLN A 91 22.98 -7.03 3.75
N HIS A 92 21.73 -6.99 3.30
CA HIS A 92 21.07 -5.77 2.85
C HIS A 92 20.66 -4.89 4.03
N HIS A 93 20.80 -3.57 3.88
CA HIS A 93 20.35 -2.61 4.89
C HIS A 93 18.94 -2.11 4.58
N TYR A 94 17.95 -2.61 5.30
CA TYR A 94 16.54 -2.33 5.09
C TYR A 94 16.10 -1.02 5.75
N ARG A 95 15.94 0.05 4.98
CA ARG A 95 15.40 1.34 5.47
C ARG A 95 13.87 1.29 5.59
N GLY A 96 13.21 0.61 4.68
CA GLY A 96 11.76 0.37 4.66
C GLY A 96 11.33 -0.88 5.43
N ASN A 97 12.24 -1.55 6.16
CA ASN A 97 12.00 -2.79 6.92
C ASN A 97 11.31 -3.86 6.04
N VAL A 98 10.35 -4.59 6.60
CA VAL A 98 9.62 -5.68 5.94
C VAL A 98 8.89 -5.26 4.65
N ARG A 99 8.52 -3.97 4.51
CA ARG A 99 7.92 -3.47 3.27
C ARG A 99 8.93 -3.49 2.13
N GLU A 100 10.16 -3.09 2.40
CA GLU A 100 11.25 -3.10 1.43
C GLU A 100 11.59 -4.53 1.01
N LEU A 101 11.76 -5.44 1.99
CA LEU A 101 11.97 -6.86 1.73
C LEU A 101 10.89 -7.44 0.80
N LYS A 102 9.61 -7.19 1.10
CA LYS A 102 8.49 -7.65 0.27
C LYS A 102 8.57 -7.09 -1.17
N ASN A 103 8.95 -5.83 -1.34
CA ASN A 103 9.08 -5.21 -2.65
C ASN A 103 10.24 -5.80 -3.47
N ILE A 104 11.40 -6.02 -2.84
CA ILE A 104 12.55 -6.70 -3.47
C ILE A 104 12.12 -8.09 -3.95
N LEU A 105 11.45 -8.87 -3.09
CA LEU A 105 10.99 -10.22 -3.43
C LEU A 105 9.94 -10.23 -4.53
N LEU A 106 9.01 -9.27 -4.54
CA LEU A 106 8.04 -9.12 -5.63
C LEU A 106 8.73 -8.87 -6.97
N ARG A 107 9.68 -7.93 -7.02
CA ARG A 107 10.43 -7.65 -8.26
C ARG A 107 11.24 -8.85 -8.70
N ALA A 108 11.97 -9.47 -7.80
CA ALA A 108 12.75 -10.67 -8.10
C ALA A 108 11.84 -11.80 -8.60
N MET A 109 10.67 -11.99 -7.99
CA MET A 109 9.67 -12.94 -8.45
C MET A 109 9.18 -12.62 -9.87
N LEU A 110 8.88 -11.36 -10.19
CA LEU A 110 8.36 -10.99 -11.51
C LEU A 110 9.39 -11.12 -12.64
N PHE A 111 10.66 -10.83 -12.37
CA PHE A 111 11.73 -10.85 -13.37
C PHE A 111 12.57 -12.15 -13.36
N ARG A 112 12.21 -13.13 -12.53
CA ARG A 112 12.94 -14.40 -12.44
C ARG A 112 12.90 -15.15 -13.76
N LYS A 113 14.01 -15.81 -14.08
CA LYS A 113 14.12 -16.67 -15.27
C LYS A 113 13.74 -18.13 -15.00
N SER A 114 13.70 -18.53 -13.72
CA SER A 114 13.44 -19.91 -13.32
C SER A 114 12.59 -19.99 -12.03
N SER A 115 12.28 -21.20 -11.58
CA SER A 115 11.66 -21.42 -10.26
C SER A 115 12.59 -21.11 -9.09
N MET A 116 13.90 -20.99 -9.34
CA MET A 116 14.91 -20.59 -8.37
C MET A 116 15.29 -19.13 -8.60
N ILE A 117 15.17 -18.32 -7.54
CA ILE A 117 15.60 -16.93 -7.52
C ILE A 117 17.05 -16.88 -7.02
N THR A 118 17.90 -16.29 -7.84
CA THR A 118 19.35 -16.21 -7.62
C THR A 118 19.79 -14.89 -7.02
N LYS A 119 21.01 -14.85 -6.49
CA LYS A 119 21.63 -13.61 -5.99
C LYS A 119 21.62 -12.47 -7.00
N GLU A 120 21.86 -12.73 -8.27
CA GLU A 120 21.89 -11.68 -9.30
C GLU A 120 20.51 -11.10 -9.59
N GLU A 121 19.45 -11.91 -9.49
CA GLU A 121 18.07 -11.44 -9.61
C GLU A 121 17.67 -10.59 -8.40
N ILE A 122 18.09 -10.96 -7.19
CA ILE A 122 17.90 -10.12 -5.99
C ILE A 122 18.68 -8.81 -6.09
N LYS A 123 19.97 -8.85 -6.47
CA LYS A 123 20.77 -7.64 -6.69
C LYS A 123 20.11 -6.69 -7.67
N THR A 124 19.62 -7.23 -8.79
CA THR A 124 18.88 -6.44 -9.78
C THR A 124 17.63 -5.83 -9.16
N ALA A 125 16.85 -6.61 -8.40
CA ALA A 125 15.64 -6.13 -7.72
C ALA A 125 15.90 -5.04 -6.66
N CYS A 126 17.02 -5.12 -5.93
CA CYS A 126 17.50 -4.08 -5.01
C CYS A 126 17.93 -2.81 -5.76
N ASN A 127 18.68 -2.95 -6.86
CA ASN A 127 19.14 -1.80 -7.67
C ASN A 127 18.00 -1.14 -8.46
N THR A 128 16.90 -1.86 -8.67
CA THR A 128 15.66 -1.31 -9.25
C THR A 128 14.83 -0.55 -8.20
N GLU A 129 15.37 -0.33 -7.00
CA GLU A 129 14.81 0.66 -6.10
C GLU A 129 14.87 2.06 -6.73
N PRO A 130 13.78 2.83 -6.69
CA PRO A 130 13.93 4.27 -6.72
C PRO A 130 14.79 4.61 -5.50
N SER A 131 16.00 5.10 -5.75
CA SER A 131 16.89 5.67 -4.75
C SER A 131 16.07 6.43 -3.70
N TYR A 132 16.22 6.07 -2.43
CA TYR A 132 15.69 6.87 -1.30
C TYR A 132 16.39 8.24 -1.16
N LYS A 133 17.18 8.65 -2.16
CA LYS A 133 17.58 10.03 -2.44
C LYS A 133 16.95 10.46 -3.76
N GLU A 134 16.25 11.59 -3.67
CA GLU A 134 15.31 12.15 -4.64
C GLU A 134 13.89 11.61 -4.47
N GLU A 135 12.99 12.54 -4.23
CA GLU A 135 11.56 12.36 -4.22
C GLU A 135 11.16 11.35 -5.30
N SER A 136 10.63 10.19 -4.89
CA SER A 136 9.72 9.43 -5.74
C SER A 136 8.55 10.36 -5.99
N ASN A 137 8.70 11.22 -7.00
CA ASN A 137 7.82 12.33 -7.27
C ASN A 137 6.45 11.68 -7.49
N PRO A 138 5.52 11.75 -6.52
CA PRO A 138 4.25 11.04 -6.63
C PRO A 138 3.56 11.46 -7.93
N HIS A 139 3.81 12.70 -8.35
CA HIS A 139 3.50 13.25 -9.66
C HIS A 139 3.90 12.36 -10.84
N VAL A 140 5.14 11.86 -10.96
CA VAL A 140 5.55 11.09 -12.15
C VAL A 140 4.81 9.74 -12.25
N PHE A 141 4.63 9.04 -11.13
CA PHE A 141 3.83 7.81 -11.09
C PHE A 141 2.35 8.08 -11.37
N ILE A 142 1.80 9.16 -10.79
CA ILE A 142 0.42 9.59 -11.00
C ILE A 142 0.20 9.95 -12.46
N GLU A 143 1.07 10.76 -13.07
CA GLU A 143 0.98 11.13 -14.49
C GLU A 143 1.05 9.92 -15.40
N THR A 144 1.96 8.98 -15.12
CA THR A 144 2.07 7.74 -15.90
C THR A 144 0.78 6.90 -15.83
N LEU A 145 0.17 6.80 -14.63
CA LEU A 145 -1.12 6.13 -14.46
C LEU A 145 -2.25 6.87 -15.17
N LEU A 146 -2.32 8.20 -15.07
CA LEU A 146 -3.34 9.00 -15.76
C LEU A 146 -3.23 8.89 -17.29
N ASP A 147 -2.01 8.81 -17.82
CA ASP A 147 -1.78 8.56 -19.25
C ASP A 147 -2.29 7.17 -19.68
N GLN A 148 -2.18 6.15 -18.82
CA GLN A 148 -2.75 4.82 -19.08
C GLN A 148 -4.28 4.83 -19.02
N PHE A 149 -4.89 5.63 -18.14
CA PHE A 149 -6.34 5.87 -18.15
C PHE A 149 -6.79 6.54 -19.45
N ASP A 150 -6.04 7.52 -19.95
CA ASP A 150 -6.33 8.20 -21.22
C ASP A 150 -6.22 7.27 -22.43
N ARG A 151 -5.27 6.32 -22.41
CA ARG A 151 -5.12 5.27 -23.43
C ARG A 151 -6.15 4.15 -23.32
N GLY A 152 -6.91 4.09 -22.20
CA GLY A 152 -7.88 3.04 -21.94
C GLY A 152 -7.24 1.68 -21.64
N GLU A 153 -6.05 1.69 -21.05
CA GLU A 153 -5.32 0.48 -20.63
C GLU A 153 -5.49 0.18 -19.14
N ALA A 154 -5.98 1.15 -18.35
CA ALA A 154 -6.19 1.03 -16.91
C ALA A 154 -7.68 1.05 -16.52
N ASP A 155 -7.99 0.45 -15.36
CA ASP A 155 -9.30 0.50 -14.72
C ASP A 155 -9.18 0.82 -13.22
N PHE A 156 -10.14 1.58 -12.68
CA PHE A 156 -10.14 1.95 -11.27
C PHE A 156 -10.10 0.73 -10.34
N TRP A 157 -10.76 -0.37 -10.69
CA TRP A 157 -10.83 -1.51 -9.77
C TRP A 157 -9.51 -2.27 -9.72
N SER A 158 -8.87 -2.52 -10.86
CA SER A 158 -7.59 -3.23 -10.95
C SER A 158 -6.39 -2.39 -10.52
N ASP A 159 -6.37 -1.10 -10.86
CA ASP A 159 -5.15 -0.28 -10.78
C ASP A 159 -5.16 0.69 -9.59
N ILE A 160 -6.33 0.92 -8.98
CA ILE A 160 -6.48 1.84 -7.83
C ILE A 160 -7.04 1.10 -6.62
N HIS A 161 -8.20 0.45 -6.75
CA HIS A 161 -8.89 -0.16 -5.61
C HIS A 161 -8.19 -1.42 -5.07
N GLN A 162 -7.81 -2.36 -5.95
CA GLN A 162 -7.12 -3.59 -5.55
C GLN A 162 -5.74 -3.31 -4.95
N PRO A 163 -4.87 -2.45 -5.54
CA PRO A 163 -3.57 -2.13 -4.96
C PRO A 163 -3.69 -1.44 -3.60
N PHE A 164 -4.72 -0.60 -3.42
CA PHE A 164 -5.02 -0.03 -2.11
C PHE A 164 -5.40 -1.10 -1.08
N LYS A 165 -6.33 -2.00 -1.43
CA LYS A 165 -6.80 -3.07 -0.54
C LYS A 165 -5.67 -4.02 -0.14
N ASN A 166 -4.75 -4.29 -1.07
CA ASN A 166 -3.59 -5.18 -0.86
C ASN A 166 -2.39 -4.48 -0.21
N SER A 167 -2.57 -3.24 0.28
CA SER A 167 -1.52 -2.42 0.90
C SER A 167 -0.30 -2.15 0.00
N LEU A 168 -0.48 -2.22 -1.33
CA LEU A 168 0.52 -1.89 -2.35
C LEU A 168 0.52 -0.39 -2.67
N MET A 169 -0.57 0.33 -2.41
CA MET A 169 -0.69 1.78 -2.57
C MET A 169 -1.03 2.44 -1.24
N THR A 170 -0.34 3.54 -0.90
CA THR A 170 -0.63 4.31 0.31
C THR A 170 -1.87 5.18 0.13
N ARG A 171 -2.50 5.57 1.24
CA ARG A 171 -3.66 6.47 1.23
C ARG A 171 -3.34 7.84 0.65
N ASP A 172 -2.14 8.36 0.89
CA ASP A 172 -1.74 9.68 0.39
C ASP A 172 -1.49 9.64 -1.12
N THR A 173 -0.86 8.57 -1.63
CA THR A 173 -0.70 8.34 -3.08
C THR A 173 -2.06 8.24 -3.78
N ALA A 174 -3.00 7.47 -3.20
CA ALA A 174 -4.36 7.35 -3.73
C ALA A 174 -5.09 8.70 -3.74
N LYS A 175 -4.92 9.50 -2.69
CA LYS A 175 -5.52 10.84 -2.59
C LYS A 175 -4.96 11.79 -3.66
N SER A 176 -3.64 11.82 -3.82
CA SER A 176 -2.98 12.66 -4.81
C SER A 176 -3.36 12.26 -6.24
N LEU A 177 -3.47 10.95 -6.53
CA LEU A 177 -3.93 10.44 -7.82
C LEU A 177 -5.34 10.94 -8.16
N ILE A 178 -6.28 10.83 -7.22
CA ILE A 178 -7.67 11.27 -7.47
C ILE A 178 -7.77 12.79 -7.59
N LEU A 179 -6.99 13.54 -6.80
CA LEU A 179 -6.94 15.00 -6.92
C LEU A 179 -6.38 15.43 -8.29
N ALA A 180 -5.28 14.81 -8.73
CA ALA A 180 -4.71 15.05 -10.05
C ALA A 180 -5.68 14.67 -11.18
N ALA A 181 -6.39 13.54 -11.06
CA ALA A 181 -7.45 13.16 -12.00
C ALA A 181 -8.58 14.20 -12.04
N LYS A 182 -8.99 14.74 -10.88
CA LYS A 182 -10.04 15.76 -10.79
C LYS A 182 -9.61 17.06 -11.47
N GLU A 183 -8.35 17.46 -11.29
CA GLU A 183 -7.76 18.64 -11.93
C GLU A 183 -7.59 18.48 -13.44
N ARG A 184 -7.09 17.31 -13.89
CA ARG A 184 -6.85 16.99 -15.30
C ARG A 184 -8.13 16.85 -16.11
N TYR A 185 -9.16 16.18 -15.58
CA TYR A 185 -10.41 15.95 -16.30
C TYR A 185 -11.46 17.05 -16.11
N GLN A 186 -11.35 17.88 -15.08
CA GLN A 186 -12.30 18.96 -14.75
C GLN A 186 -13.78 18.49 -14.73
N THR A 187 -14.02 17.24 -14.35
CA THR A 187 -15.37 16.65 -14.34
C THR A 187 -15.98 16.58 -12.94
N ASN A 188 -17.32 16.58 -12.90
CA ASN A 188 -18.07 16.22 -11.70
C ASN A 188 -17.86 14.73 -11.31
N LEU A 189 -18.31 14.35 -10.11
CA LEU A 189 -18.09 13.02 -9.54
C LEU A 189 -18.56 11.86 -10.46
N PRO A 190 -19.75 11.92 -11.11
CA PRO A 190 -20.14 10.92 -12.11
C PRO A 190 -19.23 10.89 -13.34
N GLY A 191 -18.80 12.06 -13.84
CA GLY A 191 -17.87 12.15 -14.95
C GLY A 191 -16.49 11.57 -14.62
N LEU A 192 -16.02 11.77 -13.40
CA LEU A 192 -14.75 11.21 -12.90
C LEU A 192 -14.82 9.69 -12.79
N ALA A 193 -15.96 9.14 -12.34
CA ALA A 193 -16.18 7.69 -12.27
C ALA A 193 -16.13 7.02 -13.65
N VAL A 194 -16.64 7.70 -14.69
CA VAL A 194 -16.55 7.20 -16.08
C VAL A 194 -15.13 7.34 -16.64
N LYS A 195 -14.44 8.45 -16.36
CA LYS A 195 -13.08 8.69 -16.85
C LYS A 195 -12.05 7.74 -16.23
N LEU A 196 -12.19 7.43 -14.95
CA LEU A 196 -11.41 6.39 -14.29
C LEU A 196 -11.94 4.97 -14.57
N ARG A 197 -12.93 4.83 -15.47
CA ARG A 197 -13.56 3.56 -15.87
C ARG A 197 -14.21 2.74 -14.75
N ALA A 198 -14.42 3.33 -13.59
CA ALA A 198 -15.16 2.73 -12.49
C ALA A 198 -16.62 2.38 -12.87
N CYS A 199 -17.22 3.13 -13.81
CA CYS A 199 -18.55 2.93 -14.39
C CYS A 199 -18.52 3.07 -15.93
N LYS A 200 -19.44 2.40 -16.66
CA LYS A 200 -19.47 2.46 -18.13
C LYS A 200 -20.23 3.68 -18.65
N ASP A 201 -21.27 4.13 -17.95
CA ASP A 201 -22.08 5.28 -18.37
C ASP A 201 -22.42 6.27 -17.23
N ARG A 202 -22.71 7.53 -17.60
CA ARG A 202 -23.13 8.61 -16.68
C ARG A 202 -24.58 8.48 -16.25
N SER A 203 -25.38 7.74 -17.02
CA SER A 203 -26.83 7.65 -16.88
C SER A 203 -27.28 6.76 -15.70
N HIS A 204 -26.40 5.91 -15.16
CA HIS A 204 -26.64 5.05 -13.99
C HIS A 204 -28.01 4.32 -14.03
N ILE A 205 -28.38 3.86 -15.23
CA ILE A 205 -29.68 3.24 -15.50
C ILE A 205 -29.75 1.83 -14.91
N ASP A 206 -28.62 1.12 -14.88
CA ASP A 206 -28.52 -0.24 -14.35
C ASP A 206 -28.23 -0.29 -12.83
N THR A 207 -28.84 -1.27 -12.15
CA THR A 207 -28.73 -1.49 -10.70
C THR A 207 -27.32 -1.85 -10.26
N ASP A 208 -26.55 -2.56 -11.09
CA ASP A 208 -25.17 -2.94 -10.78
C ASP A 208 -24.19 -1.77 -11.01
N GLU A 209 -24.45 -0.90 -11.97
CA GLU A 209 -23.68 0.34 -12.13
C GLU A 209 -23.88 1.30 -10.96
N ARG A 210 -25.11 1.39 -10.42
CA ARG A 210 -25.37 2.16 -9.19
C ARG A 210 -24.58 1.64 -7.99
N LYS A 211 -24.47 0.31 -7.83
CA LYS A 211 -23.66 -0.30 -6.76
C LYS A 211 -22.17 0.03 -6.94
N LYS A 212 -21.64 -0.08 -8.17
CA LYS A 212 -20.25 0.28 -8.49
C LYS A 212 -19.97 1.75 -8.20
N PHE A 213 -20.86 2.65 -8.62
CA PHE A 213 -20.75 4.07 -8.33
C PHE A 213 -20.78 4.38 -6.82
N LEU A 214 -21.65 3.71 -6.07
CA LEU A 214 -21.72 3.87 -4.61
C LEU A 214 -20.44 3.39 -3.91
N SER A 215 -19.87 2.27 -4.38
CA SER A 215 -18.61 1.71 -3.87
C SER A 215 -17.43 2.65 -4.19
N PHE A 216 -17.35 3.16 -5.42
CA PHE A 216 -16.38 4.21 -5.81
C PHE A 216 -16.51 5.45 -4.92
N LYS A 217 -17.73 5.96 -4.73
CA LYS A 217 -18.00 7.10 -3.84
C LYS A 217 -17.54 6.84 -2.40
N ASN A 218 -17.84 5.66 -1.86
CA ASN A 218 -17.41 5.28 -0.51
C ASN A 218 -15.89 5.18 -0.42
N PHE A 219 -15.22 4.66 -1.44
CA PHE A 219 -13.76 4.62 -1.49
C PHE A 219 -13.17 6.04 -1.40
N LEU A 220 -13.65 6.99 -2.21
CA LEU A 220 -13.15 8.36 -2.18
C LEU A 220 -13.40 9.09 -0.85
N TYR A 221 -14.63 9.07 -0.34
CA TYR A 221 -15.00 9.90 0.80
C TYR A 221 -14.78 9.23 2.15
N LYS A 222 -14.97 7.91 2.25
CA LYS A 222 -14.81 7.19 3.53
C LYS A 222 -13.40 6.61 3.70
N THR A 223 -12.80 6.14 2.61
CA THR A 223 -11.52 5.40 2.68
C THR A 223 -10.33 6.33 2.45
N VAL A 224 -10.34 7.09 1.37
CA VAL A 224 -9.28 8.06 1.04
C VAL A 224 -9.47 9.39 1.79
N LYS A 225 -10.72 9.73 2.13
CA LYS A 225 -11.16 11.01 2.75
C LYS A 225 -10.74 12.22 1.92
N ILE A 226 -11.22 12.26 0.69
CA ILE A 226 -11.15 13.47 -0.13
C ILE A 226 -12.19 14.46 0.39
N SER A 227 -11.80 15.71 0.60
CA SER A 227 -12.71 16.77 1.03
C SER A 227 -13.80 16.95 -0.03
N ALA A 228 -15.07 16.90 0.37
CA ALA A 228 -16.15 17.35 -0.50
C ALA A 228 -16.08 18.88 -0.55
N ASN A 229 -15.56 19.42 -1.65
CA ASN A 229 -15.89 20.78 -2.06
C ASN A 229 -17.23 20.72 -2.79
#